data_AF-A0AA39RTG4-F1
#
_entry.id   AF-A0AA39RTG4-F1
#
_cell.length_a   1.000
_cell.length_b   1.000
_cell.length_c   1.000
_cell.angle_alpha   90.00
_cell.angle_beta   90.00
_cell.angle_gamma   90.00
#
_symmetry.space_group_name_H-M   'P 1'
#
loop_
_entity.id
_entity.type
_entity.pdbx_description
1 polymer ?
#
loop_
_entity_poly.entity_id
_entity_poly.type
_entity_poly.pdbx_seq_one_letter_code
_entity_poly.pdbx_strand_id
1 'polypeptide(L)'
;MAVAGGGRSLEQTPTWAVATFCFGLVLISIIIEYIIHLVGKWFKKKQKRALYEALEKIKSVGQSLISDICIPESVANTWHPCNKEREEELNKVATTDQEETESEHRRGGSFRRVLAAAASTDKCAAQAGMDSVKPFCLVIMVLVLGLTGIPMAVMCDVDSTEKCEFPALYNFGDSNSDTGGRYAAMTEFPPQNGETFFGHPSGRFSDGRVIIDFIAEDLKLRYLSAYLDSIGTSFRQGANFAFGGSTIRPPNYSPFHIAIQISQFVQFKSRTMALYHKLTPNRKTPPFRSVLPRPRDFSRALYTFDIGQNDLAYGFKHSNEEKVRATIPDILDQFSQAVQQLYKEGARFFWIHNTGPLGCLPNRIIYSQPKPSDLDQNGCMKSHNEVAQEFNKQLKDRIMSQLRVQLPQAVLTYVDVYAVKYALISNAKTQGFVDPMNFCCGSCMKEPLVNGTVCDHPSLHISWDGTHYSEAANFWVASHILNGSFSDPPLPIHKACQFVIIP
;
A
#
# COMPACT_ATOMS: atom_id res chain seq x y z
N MET A 1 -34.73 11.47 -25.12
CA MET A 1 -35.73 12.32 -24.41
C MET A 1 -35.25 12.41 -22.96
N ALA A 2 -34.69 13.56 -22.58
CA ALA A 2 -35.28 14.53 -21.63
C ALA A 2 -35.13 14.05 -20.15
N VAL A 3 -34.25 14.54 -19.27
CA VAL A 3 -33.72 15.89 -18.87
C VAL A 3 -34.32 16.38 -17.53
N ALA A 4 -33.42 16.52 -16.54
CA ALA A 4 -33.43 17.42 -15.37
C ALA A 4 -34.46 17.27 -14.21
N GLY A 5 -33.99 17.68 -13.02
CA GLY A 5 -34.82 18.33 -11.99
C GLY A 5 -34.83 17.65 -10.61
N GLY A 6 -33.98 18.09 -9.68
CA GLY A 6 -33.94 17.54 -8.31
C GLY A 6 -33.11 18.33 -7.29
N GLY A 7 -33.15 19.66 -7.36
CA GLY A 7 -32.50 20.51 -6.34
C GLY A 7 -33.24 20.44 -5.00
N ARG A 8 -32.50 20.34 -3.89
CA ARG A 8 -33.08 20.48 -2.54
C ARG A 8 -33.48 21.93 -2.29
N SER A 9 -34.75 22.17 -1.97
CA SER A 9 -35.23 23.49 -1.48
C SER A 9 -34.50 23.87 -0.19
N LEU A 10 -34.19 25.16 -0.03
CA LEU A 10 -33.51 25.74 1.13
C LEU A 10 -34.45 26.03 2.32
N GLU A 11 -35.76 25.79 2.16
CA GLU A 11 -36.83 26.16 3.12
C GLU A 11 -36.78 25.48 4.50
N GLN A 12 -35.87 24.53 4.73
CA GLN A 12 -35.73 23.85 6.03
C GLN A 12 -34.29 23.84 6.55
N THR A 13 -33.60 24.97 6.48
CA THR A 13 -32.41 25.18 7.33
C THR A 13 -32.89 25.48 8.76
N PRO A 14 -32.59 24.63 9.77
CA PRO A 14 -33.06 24.87 11.13
C PRO A 14 -32.47 26.17 11.70
N THR A 15 -33.24 26.93 12.48
CA THR A 15 -32.79 28.19 13.08
C THR A 15 -31.52 28.03 13.91
N TRP A 16 -31.32 26.87 14.56
CA TRP A 16 -30.10 26.56 15.31
C TRP A 16 -28.87 26.40 14.42
N ALA A 17 -29.03 25.91 13.19
CA ALA A 17 -27.93 25.73 12.24
C ALA A 17 -27.45 27.09 11.71
N VAL A 18 -28.39 27.99 11.39
CA VAL A 18 -28.09 29.39 11.05
C VAL A 18 -27.41 30.09 12.22
N ALA A 19 -27.92 29.95 13.45
CA ALA A 19 -27.32 30.55 14.64
C ALA A 19 -25.90 30.04 14.90
N THR A 20 -25.64 28.75 14.68
CA THR A 20 -24.32 28.13 14.85
C THR A 20 -23.33 28.60 13.78
N PHE A 21 -23.78 28.75 12.53
CA PHE A 21 -22.97 29.33 11.46
C PHE A 21 -22.62 30.80 11.74
N CYS A 22 -23.60 31.61 12.14
CA CYS A 22 -23.37 33.01 12.54
C CYS A 22 -22.41 33.12 13.74
N PHE A 23 -22.56 32.26 14.76
CA PHE A 23 -21.61 32.21 15.88
C PHE A 23 -20.19 31.86 15.42
N GLY A 24 -20.04 30.92 14.49
CA GLY A 24 -18.76 30.59 13.86
C GLY A 24 -18.13 31.79 13.14
N LEU A 25 -18.89 32.55 12.36
CA LEU A 25 -18.41 33.76 11.68
C LEU A 25 -17.98 34.86 12.68
N VAL A 26 -18.74 35.07 13.75
CA VAL A 26 -18.38 36.03 14.81
C VAL A 26 -17.11 35.59 15.53
N LEU A 27 -16.98 34.30 15.87
CA LEU A 27 -15.79 33.76 16.52
C LEU A 27 -14.54 33.89 15.63
N ILE A 28 -14.65 33.58 14.34
CA ILE A 28 -13.56 33.78 13.35
C ILE A 28 -13.17 35.26 13.27
N SER A 29 -14.14 36.17 13.26
CA SER A 29 -13.88 37.62 13.21
C SER A 29 -13.10 38.11 14.44
N ILE A 30 -13.47 37.65 15.64
CA ILE A 30 -12.77 37.96 16.89
C ILE A 30 -11.35 37.40 16.89
N ILE A 31 -11.15 36.17 16.38
CA ILE A 31 -9.81 35.55 16.27
C ILE A 31 -8.92 36.34 15.31
N ILE A 32 -9.45 36.77 14.16
CA ILE A 32 -8.72 37.59 13.18
C ILE A 32 -8.30 38.93 13.80
N GLU A 33 -9.19 39.63 14.51
CA GLU A 33 -8.84 40.89 15.18
C GLU A 33 -7.79 40.70 16.28
N TYR A 34 -7.89 39.61 17.05
CA TYR A 34 -6.89 39.26 18.07
C TYR A 34 -5.50 39.00 17.46
N ILE A 35 -5.43 38.26 16.34
CA ILE A 35 -4.20 38.02 15.60
C ILE A 35 -3.61 39.33 15.07
N ILE A 36 -4.42 40.19 14.43
CA ILE A 36 -3.98 41.50 13.93
C ILE A 36 -3.41 42.35 15.07
N HIS A 37 -4.05 42.36 16.24
CA HIS A 37 -3.58 43.09 17.42
C HIS A 37 -2.25 42.53 17.98
N LEU A 38 -2.06 41.21 18.00
CA LEU A 38 -0.79 40.57 18.37
C LEU A 38 0.34 40.94 17.39
N VAL A 39 0.07 40.88 16.08
CA VAL A 39 1.03 41.26 15.03
C VAL A 39 1.38 42.76 15.14
N GLY A 40 0.40 43.63 15.41
CA GLY A 40 0.62 45.05 15.66
C GLY A 40 1.52 45.33 16.88
N LYS A 41 1.29 44.62 18.00
CA LYS A 41 2.18 44.68 19.18
C LYS A 41 3.60 44.18 18.85
N TRP A 42 3.72 43.14 18.04
CA TRP A 42 5.02 42.61 17.61
C TRP A 42 5.79 43.60 16.71
N PHE A 43 5.14 44.22 15.73
CA PHE A 43 5.76 45.26 14.89
C PHE A 43 6.21 46.47 15.70
N LYS A 44 5.41 46.94 16.67
CA LYS A 44 5.80 47.99 17.63
C LYS A 44 7.05 47.57 18.43
N LYS A 45 7.08 46.35 19.00
CA LYS A 45 8.23 45.83 19.76
C LYS A 45 9.50 45.66 18.88
N LYS A 46 9.36 45.43 17.58
CA LYS A 46 10.46 45.26 16.61
C LYS A 46 10.85 46.56 15.88
N GLN A 47 10.34 47.73 16.28
CA GLN A 47 10.63 49.03 15.63
C GLN A 47 10.28 49.05 14.12
N LYS A 48 9.30 48.25 13.68
CA LYS A 48 8.91 48.13 12.26
C LYS A 48 7.76 49.07 11.89
N ARG A 49 8.03 50.38 11.95
CA ARG A 49 7.03 51.45 11.77
C ARG A 49 6.21 51.34 10.48
N ALA A 50 6.85 51.18 9.32
CA ALA A 50 6.16 51.07 8.03
C ALA A 50 5.21 49.85 7.92
N LEU A 51 5.55 48.72 8.56
CA LEU A 51 4.70 47.52 8.59
C LEU A 51 3.50 47.69 9.53
N TYR A 52 3.67 48.44 10.61
CA TYR A 52 2.58 48.80 11.50
C TYR A 52 1.58 49.76 10.82
N GLU A 53 2.08 50.79 10.13
CA GLU A 53 1.27 51.75 9.36
C GLU A 53 0.54 51.08 8.17
N ALA A 54 1.14 50.05 7.55
CA ALA A 54 0.46 49.22 6.54
C ALA A 54 -0.65 48.34 7.16
N LEU A 55 -0.43 47.77 8.35
CA LEU A 55 -1.40 46.94 9.05
C LEU A 55 -2.65 47.73 9.49
N GLU A 56 -2.48 48.97 9.96
CA GLU A 56 -3.61 49.85 10.31
C GLU A 56 -4.45 50.22 9.08
N LYS A 57 -3.83 50.44 7.91
CA LYS A 57 -4.56 50.68 6.65
C LYS A 57 -5.37 49.46 6.18
N ILE A 58 -4.88 48.24 6.41
CA ILE A 58 -5.64 47.02 6.11
C ILE A 58 -6.86 46.92 7.04
N LYS A 59 -6.73 47.30 8.33
CA LYS A 59 -7.85 47.32 9.28
C LYS A 59 -8.96 48.30 8.86
N SER A 60 -8.62 49.48 8.32
CA SER A 60 -9.63 50.46 7.90
C SER A 60 -10.36 50.08 6.61
N VAL A 61 -9.68 49.46 5.64
CA VAL A 61 -10.30 49.00 4.39
C VAL A 61 -11.34 47.89 4.63
N GLY A 62 -11.12 47.01 5.62
CA GLY A 62 -12.07 45.95 5.98
C GLY A 62 -13.40 46.45 6.55
N GLN A 63 -13.47 47.69 7.06
CA GLN A 63 -14.70 48.24 7.64
C GLN A 63 -15.60 48.94 6.60
N SER A 64 -15.06 49.53 5.53
CA SER A 64 -15.90 50.20 4.51
C SER A 64 -16.62 49.20 3.60
N LEU A 65 -15.98 48.08 3.27
CA LEU A 65 -16.52 47.05 2.35
C LEU A 65 -17.77 46.31 2.85
N ILE A 66 -18.13 46.44 4.13
CA ILE A 66 -19.33 45.83 4.72
C ILE A 66 -20.52 46.81 4.68
N SER A 67 -20.26 48.12 4.67
CA SER A 67 -21.29 49.17 4.71
C SER A 67 -22.08 49.30 3.39
N ASP A 68 -21.45 48.97 2.27
CA ASP A 68 -21.97 49.24 0.92
C ASP A 68 -22.77 48.06 0.31
N ILE A 69 -23.03 47.00 1.09
CA ILE A 69 -23.82 45.83 0.63
C ILE A 69 -25.31 46.12 0.79
N CYS A 70 -25.87 46.91 -0.12
CA CYS A 70 -27.32 47.08 -0.24
C CYS A 70 -27.93 45.86 -0.94
N ILE A 71 -28.75 45.08 -0.22
CA ILE A 71 -29.55 43.99 -0.81
C ILE A 71 -30.74 44.61 -1.55
N PRO A 72 -30.99 44.28 -2.83
CA PRO A 72 -32.16 44.78 -3.56
C PRO A 72 -33.46 44.35 -2.87
N GLU A 73 -34.45 45.25 -2.84
CA GLU A 73 -35.75 45.00 -2.19
C GLU A 73 -36.46 43.76 -2.76
N SER A 74 -36.28 43.47 -4.05
CA SER A 74 -36.76 42.26 -4.71
C SER A 74 -36.17 40.97 -4.14
N VAL A 75 -34.93 41.00 -3.63
CA VAL A 75 -34.28 39.85 -2.99
C VAL A 75 -34.71 39.76 -1.53
N ALA A 76 -34.77 40.88 -0.80
CA ALA A 76 -35.24 40.92 0.58
C ALA A 76 -36.68 40.38 0.71
N ASN A 77 -37.56 40.72 -0.23
CA ASN A 77 -38.94 40.23 -0.28
C ASN A 77 -39.05 38.71 -0.46
N THR A 78 -38.02 38.02 -1.00
CA THR A 78 -38.01 36.54 -1.09
C THR A 78 -37.63 35.85 0.22
N TRP A 79 -37.22 36.59 1.25
CA TRP A 79 -36.77 36.03 2.54
C TRP A 79 -37.82 36.15 3.65
N HIS A 80 -39.02 36.64 3.34
CA HIS A 80 -40.17 36.61 4.25
C HIS A 80 -40.91 35.26 4.18
N PRO A 81 -41.26 34.61 5.32
CA PRO A 81 -41.87 33.26 5.31
C PRO A 81 -43.29 33.12 4.73
N CYS A 82 -43.95 34.23 4.38
CA CYS A 82 -45.32 34.26 3.87
C CYS A 82 -45.41 35.20 2.64
N ASN A 83 -46.19 34.80 1.63
CA ASN A 83 -46.56 35.72 0.54
C ASN A 83 -47.79 36.56 0.95
N LYS A 84 -47.98 37.72 0.31
CA LYS A 84 -49.06 38.66 0.63
C LYS A 84 -50.46 38.14 0.30
N GLU A 85 -50.58 37.26 -0.68
CA GLU A 85 -51.86 36.64 -1.07
C GLU A 85 -52.41 35.74 0.05
N ARG A 86 -51.51 35.01 0.74
CA ARG A 86 -51.84 34.14 1.87
C ARG A 86 -52.22 34.91 3.14
N GLU A 87 -51.70 36.12 3.33
CA GLU A 87 -52.17 37.03 4.40
C GLU A 87 -53.59 37.55 4.13
N GLU A 88 -53.96 37.83 2.87
CA GLU A 88 -55.33 38.22 2.53
C GLU A 88 -56.34 37.07 2.65
N GLU A 89 -55.94 35.81 2.40
CA GLU A 89 -56.80 34.65 2.67
C GLU A 89 -57.01 34.42 4.17
N LEU A 90 -55.94 34.43 4.96
CA LEU A 90 -56.01 34.23 6.42
C LEU A 90 -56.87 35.30 7.12
N ASN A 91 -56.78 36.56 6.66
CA ASN A 91 -57.59 37.65 7.20
C ASN A 91 -59.08 37.60 6.78
N LYS A 92 -59.43 36.90 5.69
CA LYS A 92 -60.84 36.69 5.28
C LYS A 92 -61.52 35.55 6.04
N VAL A 93 -60.74 34.54 6.46
CA VAL A 93 -61.26 33.43 7.28
C VAL A 93 -61.47 33.85 8.74
N ALA A 94 -60.63 34.74 9.26
CA ALA A 94 -60.72 35.23 10.65
C ALA A 94 -61.98 36.07 10.97
N THR A 95 -62.75 36.49 9.97
CA THR A 95 -63.94 37.37 10.13
C THR A 95 -65.28 36.64 10.17
N THR A 96 -65.31 35.30 10.24
CA THR A 96 -66.59 34.53 10.18
C THR A 96 -66.95 33.75 11.45
N ASP A 97 -65.98 33.47 12.34
CA ASP A 97 -66.19 32.63 13.55
C ASP A 97 -66.02 33.42 14.87
N GLN A 98 -66.69 34.58 15.00
CA GLN A 98 -66.83 35.31 16.27
C GLN A 98 -68.27 35.81 16.54
N GLU A 99 -69.22 34.88 16.56
CA GLU A 99 -70.45 35.04 17.36
C GLU A 99 -70.70 33.74 18.13
N GLU A 100 -70.33 33.70 19.42
CA GLU A 100 -71.22 33.33 20.53
C GLU A 100 -70.49 33.24 21.90
N THR A 101 -71.18 33.70 22.94
CA THR A 101 -70.98 33.44 24.38
C THR A 101 -69.72 33.94 25.10
N GLU A 102 -69.92 35.06 25.78
CA GLU A 102 -69.29 35.45 27.05
C GLU A 102 -69.24 34.30 28.09
N SER A 103 -68.24 34.30 28.99
CA SER A 103 -68.44 34.43 30.46
C SER A 103 -67.23 33.98 31.31
N GLU A 104 -66.99 34.74 32.39
CA GLU A 104 -66.46 34.31 33.70
C GLU A 104 -65.01 33.81 33.95
N HIS A 105 -64.26 34.71 34.61
CA HIS A 105 -63.67 34.54 35.96
C HIS A 105 -62.35 33.74 36.22
N ARG A 106 -61.36 34.52 36.73
CA ARG A 106 -60.40 34.22 37.84
C ARG A 106 -59.35 33.07 37.71
N ARG A 107 -58.09 33.55 37.71
CA ARG A 107 -57.08 33.34 38.78
C ARG A 107 -56.58 31.91 39.07
N GLY A 108 -55.60 31.47 38.27
CA GLY A 108 -54.34 30.82 38.72
C GLY A 108 -54.36 29.41 39.32
N GLY A 109 -53.44 28.55 38.88
CA GLY A 109 -53.15 27.25 39.53
C GLY A 109 -52.36 26.28 38.66
N SER A 110 -51.23 25.77 39.16
CA SER A 110 -50.39 24.77 38.48
C SER A 110 -50.86 23.35 38.77
N PHE A 111 -50.88 22.47 37.76
CA PHE A 111 -50.84 21.01 37.96
C PHE A 111 -50.01 20.29 36.88
N ARG A 112 -49.06 19.45 37.31
CA ARG A 112 -48.37 18.44 36.49
C ARG A 112 -49.18 17.14 36.45
N ARG A 113 -49.08 16.36 35.36
CA ARG A 113 -49.36 14.90 35.37
C ARG A 113 -48.38 14.08 34.54
N VAL A 114 -48.23 12.82 34.98
CA VAL A 114 -47.21 11.76 34.72
C VAL A 114 -47.87 10.46 35.23
N LEU A 115 -47.77 9.25 34.66
CA LEU A 115 -47.27 8.68 33.38
C LEU A 115 -48.01 7.34 33.15
N ALA A 116 -48.06 6.79 31.92
CA ALA A 116 -48.43 5.37 31.72
C ALA A 116 -47.84 4.76 30.42
N ALA A 117 -47.45 3.48 30.51
CA ALA A 117 -46.91 2.60 29.44
C ALA A 117 -47.98 1.53 29.06
N ALA A 118 -47.80 0.54 28.15
CA ALA A 118 -46.60 -0.16 27.69
C ALA A 118 -46.78 -1.02 26.40
N ALA A 119 -45.63 -1.41 25.82
CA ALA A 119 -45.27 -2.68 25.13
C ALA A 119 -46.08 -3.30 23.95
N SER A 120 -45.40 -3.50 22.81
CA SER A 120 -45.21 -4.83 22.14
C SER A 120 -44.12 -4.77 21.05
N THR A 121 -43.71 -5.93 20.50
CA THR A 121 -42.52 -6.16 19.65
C THR A 121 -42.84 -7.19 18.53
N ASP A 122 -42.08 -7.44 17.46
CA ASP A 122 -40.72 -7.06 16.98
C ASP A 122 -40.67 -7.11 15.42
N LYS A 123 -39.61 -6.54 14.80
CA LYS A 123 -38.82 -7.07 13.62
C LYS A 123 -38.48 -6.11 12.46
N CYS A 124 -37.22 -6.27 12.05
CA CYS A 124 -36.56 -5.97 10.76
C CYS A 124 -36.10 -4.52 10.46
N ALA A 125 -34.79 -4.42 10.24
CA ALA A 125 -34.03 -3.20 9.97
C ALA A 125 -33.80 -2.94 8.46
N ALA A 126 -33.49 -1.67 8.12
CA ALA A 126 -32.69 -1.31 6.94
C ALA A 126 -32.02 0.07 7.14
N GLN A 127 -30.78 0.22 6.65
CA GLN A 127 -29.95 1.43 6.48
C GLN A 127 -30.03 2.60 7.51
N ALA A 128 -28.93 2.79 8.29
CA ALA A 128 -28.06 3.99 8.21
C ALA A 128 -26.86 3.86 9.18
N GLY A 129 -25.66 4.25 8.73
CA GLY A 129 -24.43 4.15 9.52
C GLY A 129 -24.23 5.30 10.52
N MET A 130 -23.61 5.00 11.67
CA MET A 130 -23.21 5.97 12.68
C MET A 130 -21.84 6.61 12.39
N ASP A 131 -21.78 7.58 11.48
CA ASP A 131 -20.59 8.42 11.26
C ASP A 131 -20.91 9.91 11.55
N SER A 132 -21.13 10.26 12.82
CA SER A 132 -21.25 11.70 13.21
C SER A 132 -20.89 12.02 14.68
N VAL A 133 -20.01 11.25 15.33
CA VAL A 133 -19.54 11.54 16.70
C VAL A 133 -18.10 12.12 16.73
N LYS A 134 -17.33 11.92 15.64
CA LYS A 134 -15.94 12.38 15.51
C LYS A 134 -15.70 13.91 15.66
N PRO A 135 -16.58 14.85 15.23
CA PRO A 135 -16.31 16.28 15.44
C PRO A 135 -16.50 16.71 16.90
N PHE A 136 -17.37 16.04 17.67
CA PHE A 136 -17.68 16.43 19.06
C PHE A 136 -16.52 16.12 20.01
N CYS A 137 -15.88 14.96 19.87
CA CYS A 137 -14.70 14.61 20.69
C CYS A 137 -13.50 15.53 20.40
N LEU A 138 -13.32 15.98 19.15
CA LEU A 138 -12.20 16.83 18.77
C LEU A 138 -12.29 18.22 19.42
N VAL A 139 -13.49 18.83 19.41
CA VAL A 139 -13.73 20.15 20.03
C VAL A 139 -13.55 20.09 21.55
N ILE A 140 -14.02 19.03 22.21
CA ILE A 140 -13.85 18.86 23.66
C ILE A 140 -12.37 18.66 24.05
N MET A 141 -11.59 17.88 23.28
CA MET A 141 -10.14 17.76 23.55
C MET A 141 -9.39 19.08 23.38
N VAL A 142 -9.70 19.87 22.35
CA VAL A 142 -9.06 21.19 22.12
C VAL A 142 -9.36 22.17 23.26
N LEU A 143 -10.59 22.16 23.80
CA LEU A 143 -10.97 22.99 24.94
C LEU A 143 -10.28 22.57 26.25
N VAL A 144 -10.10 21.27 26.49
CA VAL A 144 -9.43 20.76 27.71
C VAL A 144 -7.92 21.03 27.68
N LEU A 145 -7.26 20.88 26.52
CA LEU A 145 -5.82 21.13 26.39
C LEU A 145 -5.45 22.61 26.39
N GLY A 146 -6.36 23.51 25.99
CA GLY A 146 -6.14 24.96 26.06
C GLY A 146 -6.03 25.53 27.49
N LEU A 147 -6.53 24.82 28.50
CA LEU A 147 -6.59 25.28 29.88
C LEU A 147 -5.38 24.90 30.75
N THR A 148 -4.50 23.99 30.29
CA THR A 148 -3.42 23.43 31.11
C THR A 148 -2.02 23.99 30.81
N GLY A 149 -1.88 24.90 29.83
CA GLY A 149 -0.64 25.66 29.60
C GLY A 149 0.58 24.86 29.16
N ILE A 150 0.38 23.62 28.68
CA ILE A 150 1.47 22.79 28.14
C ILE A 150 1.98 23.42 26.84
N PRO A 151 3.31 23.60 26.66
CA PRO A 151 3.83 24.24 25.46
C PRO A 151 3.52 23.41 24.20
N MET A 152 3.08 24.12 23.15
CA MET A 152 2.71 23.56 21.85
C MET A 152 3.95 23.07 21.08
N ALA A 153 4.49 21.93 21.51
CA ALA A 153 5.66 21.26 20.91
C ALA A 153 5.37 19.81 20.47
N VAL A 154 4.09 19.41 20.40
CA VAL A 154 3.64 18.25 19.62
C VAL A 154 2.29 18.58 18.96
N MET A 155 2.32 19.25 17.82
CA MET A 155 1.42 18.90 16.72
C MET A 155 2.32 18.47 15.57
N CYS A 156 2.19 17.20 15.17
CA CYS A 156 2.90 16.70 14.01
C CYS A 156 2.46 17.50 12.78
N ASP A 157 3.42 17.85 11.95
CA ASP A 157 3.19 18.42 10.64
C ASP A 157 2.58 17.33 9.74
N VAL A 158 1.25 17.32 9.61
CA VAL A 158 0.49 16.40 8.76
C VAL A 158 -0.05 17.16 7.54
N ASP A 159 0.82 17.92 6.86
CA ASP A 159 0.68 18.10 5.41
C ASP A 159 2.02 18.28 4.67
N SER A 160 2.98 17.40 4.95
CA SER A 160 3.96 16.99 3.94
C SER A 160 3.80 15.49 3.68
N THR A 161 2.95 15.13 2.74
CA THR A 161 3.00 13.79 2.14
C THR A 161 4.30 13.68 1.34
N GLU A 162 5.39 13.20 1.97
CA GLU A 162 6.56 12.73 1.22
C GLU A 162 6.03 11.77 0.15
N LYS A 163 6.31 12.08 -1.12
CA LYS A 163 5.88 11.23 -2.23
C LYS A 163 6.37 9.81 -1.98
N CYS A 164 5.50 8.84 -2.17
CA CYS A 164 5.86 7.44 -1.97
C CYS A 164 6.84 7.01 -3.07
N GLU A 165 8.13 7.08 -2.74
CA GLU A 165 9.23 6.93 -3.69
C GLU A 165 10.36 6.12 -3.03
N PHE A 166 10.63 4.94 -3.59
CA PHE A 166 11.73 4.08 -3.18
C PHE A 166 13.03 4.53 -3.88
N PRO A 167 14.03 5.05 -3.16
CA PRO A 167 15.29 5.49 -3.76
C PRO A 167 16.23 4.32 -4.07
N ALA A 168 15.93 3.12 -3.54
CA ALA A 168 16.67 1.89 -3.72
C ALA A 168 15.78 0.65 -3.52
N LEU A 169 16.24 -0.50 -4.01
CA LEU A 169 15.57 -1.80 -3.94
C LEU A 169 16.56 -2.89 -3.50
N TYR A 170 16.22 -3.68 -2.48
CA TYR A 170 17.03 -4.79 -2.00
C TYR A 170 16.24 -6.10 -2.10
N ASN A 171 16.72 -7.03 -2.91
CA ASN A 171 16.02 -8.28 -3.18
C ASN A 171 16.69 -9.47 -2.48
N PHE A 172 15.87 -10.38 -1.97
CA PHE A 172 16.26 -11.64 -1.35
C PHE A 172 15.40 -12.74 -1.98
N GLY A 173 15.96 -13.92 -2.22
CA GLY A 173 15.20 -14.91 -2.97
C GLY A 173 15.95 -16.12 -3.49
N ASP A 174 15.26 -16.86 -4.34
CA ASP A 174 15.82 -17.96 -5.12
C ASP A 174 15.96 -17.61 -6.62
N SER A 175 15.97 -18.61 -7.50
CA SER A 175 16.15 -18.46 -8.94
C SER A 175 15.03 -17.64 -9.63
N ASN A 176 13.84 -17.54 -9.04
CA ASN A 176 12.76 -16.68 -9.58
C ASN A 176 13.14 -15.19 -9.63
N SER A 177 14.08 -14.77 -8.78
CA SER A 177 14.53 -13.37 -8.68
C SER A 177 16.05 -13.21 -8.69
N ASP A 178 16.82 -14.27 -9.00
CA ASP A 178 18.27 -14.20 -9.16
C ASP A 178 18.65 -13.41 -10.43
N THR A 179 19.51 -12.40 -10.27
CA THR A 179 20.02 -11.55 -11.36
C THR A 179 21.50 -11.76 -11.68
N GLY A 180 22.10 -12.87 -11.21
CA GLY A 180 23.50 -13.24 -11.43
C GLY A 180 24.24 -13.76 -10.19
N GLY A 181 23.60 -13.87 -9.03
CA GLY A 181 24.20 -14.36 -7.78
C GLY A 181 24.74 -15.78 -7.92
N ARG A 182 24.00 -16.70 -8.54
CA ARG A 182 24.55 -18.04 -8.84
C ARG A 182 25.68 -17.99 -9.87
N TYR A 183 25.57 -17.14 -10.88
CA TYR A 183 26.58 -16.98 -11.94
C TYR A 183 27.91 -16.40 -11.42
N ALA A 184 27.86 -15.46 -10.48
CA ALA A 184 29.06 -14.89 -9.87
C ALA A 184 29.78 -15.86 -8.92
N ALA A 185 29.06 -16.86 -8.37
CA ALA A 185 29.61 -17.85 -7.43
C ALA A 185 29.98 -19.20 -8.06
N MET A 186 29.49 -19.50 -9.27
CA MET A 186 29.63 -20.80 -9.93
C MET A 186 30.02 -20.63 -11.40
N THR A 187 30.70 -21.62 -11.98
CA THR A 187 31.38 -21.48 -13.28
C THR A 187 30.55 -21.82 -14.51
N GLU A 188 29.29 -22.26 -14.35
CA GLU A 188 28.48 -22.82 -15.45
C GLU A 188 27.08 -22.22 -15.46
N PHE A 189 26.66 -21.73 -16.63
CA PHE A 189 25.30 -21.28 -16.88
C PHE A 189 24.95 -21.47 -18.37
N PRO A 190 23.71 -21.83 -18.72
CA PRO A 190 23.32 -22.01 -20.11
C PRO A 190 23.47 -20.69 -20.89
N PRO A 191 24.15 -20.67 -22.06
CA PRO A 191 24.37 -19.44 -22.80
C PRO A 191 23.09 -18.80 -23.35
N GLN A 192 21.99 -19.55 -23.37
CA GLN A 192 20.68 -19.15 -23.90
C GLN A 192 19.87 -18.31 -22.90
N ASN A 193 20.24 -18.34 -21.62
CA ASN A 193 19.55 -17.56 -20.58
C ASN A 193 19.87 -16.05 -20.68
N GLY A 194 19.02 -15.28 -21.35
CA GLY A 194 19.21 -13.87 -21.64
C GLY A 194 19.10 -13.52 -23.13
N GLU A 195 18.87 -14.50 -24.02
CA GLU A 195 18.78 -14.31 -25.47
C GLU A 195 17.69 -13.32 -25.94
N THR A 196 16.53 -13.22 -25.27
CA THR A 196 15.40 -12.41 -25.77
C THR A 196 15.48 -10.92 -25.42
N PHE A 197 16.23 -10.55 -24.37
CA PHE A 197 16.38 -9.13 -23.96
C PHE A 197 17.84 -8.67 -23.82
N PHE A 198 18.71 -9.48 -23.21
CA PHE A 198 20.09 -9.09 -22.94
C PHE A 198 21.01 -9.37 -24.13
N GLY A 199 20.66 -10.34 -24.99
CA GLY A 199 21.48 -10.81 -26.11
C GLY A 199 22.78 -11.51 -25.68
N HIS A 200 22.92 -11.82 -24.40
CA HIS A 200 24.06 -12.51 -23.81
C HIS A 200 23.62 -13.25 -22.53
N PRO A 201 24.45 -14.18 -22.00
CA PRO A 201 24.15 -14.87 -20.74
C PRO A 201 24.01 -13.83 -19.61
N SER A 202 22.80 -13.73 -19.04
CA SER A 202 22.40 -12.63 -18.14
C SER A 202 22.46 -12.98 -16.65
N GLY A 203 22.80 -14.23 -16.34
CA GLY A 203 22.77 -14.80 -14.98
C GLY A 203 21.37 -15.05 -14.41
N ARG A 204 20.30 -14.74 -15.16
CA ARG A 204 18.89 -14.95 -14.77
C ARG A 204 18.40 -16.33 -15.21
N PHE A 205 17.45 -16.90 -14.48
CA PHE A 205 16.83 -18.18 -14.85
C PHE A 205 15.64 -17.96 -15.80
N SER A 206 15.91 -17.37 -16.95
CA SER A 206 14.92 -17.03 -17.98
C SER A 206 15.62 -16.77 -19.31
N ASP A 207 14.89 -16.78 -20.42
CA ASP A 207 15.35 -16.27 -21.72
C ASP A 207 15.63 -14.76 -21.68
N GLY A 208 15.09 -14.03 -20.70
CA GLY A 208 15.30 -12.59 -20.57
C GLY A 208 15.11 -12.06 -19.15
N ARG A 209 14.27 -11.03 -18.99
CA ARG A 209 13.99 -10.38 -17.71
C ARG A 209 13.14 -11.25 -16.77
N VAL A 210 13.41 -11.14 -15.47
CA VAL A 210 12.64 -11.75 -14.38
C VAL A 210 11.77 -10.71 -13.66
N ILE A 211 10.83 -11.13 -12.81
CA ILE A 211 9.86 -10.23 -12.14
C ILE A 211 10.53 -9.06 -11.42
N ILE A 212 11.72 -9.26 -10.83
CA ILE A 212 12.45 -8.19 -10.12
C ILE A 212 13.00 -7.10 -11.06
N ASP A 213 13.25 -7.41 -12.33
CA ASP A 213 13.64 -6.41 -13.33
C ASP A 213 12.47 -5.49 -13.69
N PHE A 214 11.26 -6.06 -13.84
CA PHE A 214 10.03 -5.29 -14.07
C PHE A 214 9.61 -4.46 -12.85
N ILE A 215 9.88 -4.95 -11.62
CA ILE A 215 9.77 -4.14 -10.39
C ILE A 215 10.72 -2.93 -10.47
N ALA A 216 11.97 -3.12 -10.91
CA ALA A 216 12.93 -2.02 -11.04
C ALA A 216 12.49 -0.99 -12.11
N GLU A 217 11.92 -1.44 -13.22
CA GLU A 217 11.36 -0.59 -14.28
C GLU A 217 10.22 0.30 -13.80
N ASP A 218 9.20 -0.28 -13.13
CA ASP A 218 8.04 0.49 -12.61
C ASP A 218 8.49 1.53 -11.56
N LEU A 219 9.43 1.15 -10.70
CA LEU A 219 10.05 2.04 -9.70
C LEU A 219 11.09 3.01 -10.29
N LYS A 220 11.38 2.95 -11.60
CA LYS A 220 12.36 3.80 -12.32
C LYS A 220 13.77 3.71 -11.74
N LEU A 221 14.12 2.52 -11.26
CA LEU A 221 15.44 2.15 -10.77
C LEU A 221 16.22 1.44 -11.89
N ARG A 222 17.55 1.31 -11.71
CA ARG A 222 18.36 0.42 -12.54
C ARG A 222 18.09 -1.03 -12.15
N TYR A 223 18.22 -1.96 -13.09
CA TYR A 223 18.26 -3.39 -12.79
C TYR A 223 19.28 -3.69 -11.69
N LEU A 224 18.95 -4.61 -10.81
CA LEU A 224 19.82 -4.99 -9.71
C LEU A 224 20.97 -5.86 -10.22
N SER A 225 22.20 -5.48 -9.86
CA SER A 225 23.35 -6.37 -9.92
C SER A 225 23.33 -7.31 -8.72
N ALA A 226 23.92 -8.50 -8.89
CA ALA A 226 24.08 -9.44 -7.79
C ALA A 226 25.09 -8.90 -6.78
N TYR A 227 24.86 -9.15 -5.49
CA TYR A 227 25.78 -8.78 -4.41
C TYR A 227 27.18 -9.40 -4.60
N LEU A 228 27.25 -10.56 -5.26
CA LEU A 228 28.48 -11.30 -5.52
C LEU A 228 29.25 -10.81 -6.77
N ASP A 229 28.68 -9.92 -7.59
CA ASP A 229 29.36 -9.36 -8.76
C ASP A 229 30.53 -8.45 -8.36
N SER A 230 31.74 -8.77 -8.84
CA SER A 230 32.98 -8.13 -8.38
C SER A 230 33.51 -6.99 -9.28
N ILE A 231 33.05 -6.89 -10.53
CA ILE A 231 33.61 -5.97 -11.54
C ILE A 231 32.49 -5.13 -12.18
N GLY A 232 32.71 -3.83 -12.32
CA GLY A 232 31.79 -2.90 -13.01
C GLY A 232 30.50 -2.55 -12.26
N THR A 233 30.19 -3.27 -11.18
CA THR A 233 28.94 -3.17 -10.43
C THR A 233 28.72 -1.82 -9.74
N SER A 234 27.47 -1.34 -9.78
CA SER A 234 27.03 -0.13 -9.07
C SER A 234 25.82 -0.40 -8.19
N PHE A 235 26.06 -0.53 -6.88
CA PHE A 235 25.00 -0.75 -5.88
C PHE A 235 24.28 0.53 -5.41
N ARG A 236 24.38 1.63 -6.18
CA ARG A 236 23.88 2.95 -5.81
C ARG A 236 22.37 3.01 -5.52
N GLN A 237 21.59 2.15 -6.17
CA GLN A 237 20.13 2.07 -6.06
C GLN A 237 19.65 0.70 -5.56
N GLY A 238 20.53 -0.10 -4.94
CA GLY A 238 20.15 -1.44 -4.52
C GLY A 238 21.22 -2.50 -4.73
N ALA A 239 20.89 -3.71 -4.30
CA ALA A 239 21.67 -4.93 -4.54
C ALA A 239 20.73 -6.14 -4.48
N ASN A 240 21.03 -7.19 -5.25
CA ASN A 240 20.30 -8.45 -5.19
C ASN A 240 21.11 -9.51 -4.44
N PHE A 241 20.52 -10.09 -3.39
CA PHE A 241 21.09 -11.18 -2.59
C PHE A 241 20.46 -12.54 -2.91
N ALA A 242 19.47 -12.58 -3.80
CA ALA A 242 18.88 -13.83 -4.27
C ALA A 242 19.92 -14.72 -4.95
N PHE A 243 19.70 -16.03 -4.86
CA PHE A 243 20.61 -17.04 -5.36
C PHE A 243 19.86 -18.28 -5.85
N GLY A 244 20.13 -18.71 -7.07
CA GLY A 244 19.41 -19.82 -7.69
C GLY A 244 19.42 -21.10 -6.88
N GLY A 245 18.24 -21.61 -6.55
CA GLY A 245 18.05 -22.82 -5.73
C GLY A 245 18.15 -22.60 -4.22
N SER A 246 18.10 -21.37 -3.72
CA SER A 246 18.11 -21.10 -2.28
C SER A 246 16.79 -21.41 -1.57
N THR A 247 16.93 -21.80 -0.32
CA THR A 247 15.84 -22.12 0.62
C THR A 247 15.75 -21.06 1.71
N ILE A 248 14.63 -21.06 2.42
CA ILE A 248 14.50 -20.34 3.69
C ILE A 248 15.35 -21.05 4.76
N ARG A 249 15.21 -22.38 4.90
CA ARG A 249 15.96 -23.13 5.93
C ARG A 249 17.42 -23.39 5.52
N PRO A 250 18.37 -23.51 6.47
CA PRO A 250 19.68 -24.12 6.23
C PRO A 250 19.53 -25.45 5.48
N PRO A 251 20.11 -25.61 4.28
CA PRO A 251 19.82 -26.75 3.43
C PRO A 251 20.99 -27.72 3.38
N ASN A 252 20.70 -28.90 2.82
CA ASN A 252 21.73 -29.85 2.42
C ASN A 252 22.28 -29.58 0.99
N TYR A 253 21.83 -28.53 0.28
CA TYR A 253 22.11 -28.38 -1.16
C TYR A 253 22.41 -26.96 -1.72
N SER A 254 22.10 -25.86 -1.02
CA SER A 254 22.45 -24.49 -1.46
C SER A 254 23.09 -23.67 -0.34
N PRO A 255 24.39 -23.29 -0.43
CA PRO A 255 25.05 -22.56 0.66
C PRO A 255 24.52 -21.13 0.90
N PHE A 256 23.56 -20.65 0.10
CA PHE A 256 23.05 -19.27 0.12
C PHE A 256 21.58 -19.17 0.55
N HIS A 257 21.15 -19.98 1.52
CA HIS A 257 19.82 -19.87 2.15
C HIS A 257 19.59 -18.52 2.83
N ILE A 258 18.33 -18.19 3.18
CA ILE A 258 17.94 -16.81 3.52
C ILE A 258 18.81 -16.17 4.60
N ALA A 259 19.16 -16.88 5.68
CA ALA A 259 19.98 -16.32 6.75
C ALA A 259 21.39 -15.90 6.29
N ILE A 260 21.94 -16.55 5.26
CA ILE A 260 23.20 -16.15 4.62
C ILE A 260 23.01 -14.90 3.77
N GLN A 261 21.92 -14.80 2.98
CA GLN A 261 21.59 -13.59 2.21
C GLN A 261 21.39 -12.37 3.12
N ILE A 262 20.73 -12.55 4.27
CA ILE A 262 20.53 -11.50 5.28
C ILE A 262 21.88 -11.12 5.93
N SER A 263 22.75 -12.09 6.22
CA SER A 263 24.10 -11.84 6.74
C SER A 263 24.97 -11.08 5.73
N GLN A 264 24.85 -11.41 4.44
CA GLN A 264 25.48 -10.68 3.35
C GLN A 264 24.98 -9.23 3.30
N PHE A 265 23.67 -8.99 3.41
CA PHE A 265 23.10 -7.64 3.48
C PHE A 265 23.60 -6.84 4.68
N VAL A 266 23.65 -7.43 5.89
CA VAL A 266 24.20 -6.78 7.10
C VAL A 266 25.65 -6.35 6.85
N GLN A 267 26.48 -7.25 6.33
CA GLN A 267 27.88 -6.96 6.02
C GLN A 267 28.03 -5.89 4.92
N PHE A 268 27.23 -6.00 3.85
CA PHE A 268 27.17 -5.05 2.75
C PHE A 268 26.82 -3.63 3.23
N LYS A 269 25.73 -3.49 3.97
CA LYS A 269 25.28 -2.21 4.54
C LYS A 269 26.36 -1.59 5.42
N SER A 270 26.92 -2.36 6.35
CA SER A 270 28.00 -1.90 7.25
C SER A 270 29.24 -1.41 6.48
N ARG A 271 29.74 -2.21 5.53
CA ARG A 271 30.92 -1.86 4.72
C ARG A 271 30.67 -0.67 3.81
N THR A 272 29.53 -0.63 3.13
CA THR A 272 29.18 0.48 2.22
C THR A 272 28.99 1.80 2.97
N MET A 273 28.37 1.79 4.16
CA MET A 273 28.30 2.96 5.04
C MET A 273 29.70 3.45 5.44
N ALA A 274 30.58 2.57 5.90
CA ALA A 274 31.95 2.93 6.26
C ALA A 274 32.74 3.55 5.09
N LEU A 275 32.60 2.99 3.89
CA LEU A 275 33.23 3.53 2.67
C LEU A 275 32.61 4.85 2.19
N TYR A 276 31.30 5.04 2.34
CA TYR A 276 30.58 6.24 1.90
C TYR A 276 31.05 7.51 2.67
N HIS A 277 31.47 7.34 3.92
CA HIS A 277 32.01 8.42 4.76
C HIS A 277 33.54 8.59 4.67
N LYS A 278 34.27 7.69 3.97
CA LYS A 278 35.74 7.74 3.87
C LYS A 278 36.21 8.83 2.91
N LEU A 279 36.81 9.89 3.43
CA LEU A 279 37.38 10.98 2.63
C LEU A 279 38.61 10.51 1.81
N THR A 280 38.87 11.16 0.67
CA THR A 280 40.18 11.04 -0.01
C THR A 280 41.27 11.75 0.79
N PRO A 281 42.57 11.41 0.61
CA PRO A 281 43.68 12.13 1.22
C PRO A 281 43.64 13.66 0.98
N ASN A 282 43.15 14.07 -0.20
CA ASN A 282 43.02 15.48 -0.58
C ASN A 282 41.69 16.12 -0.14
N ARG A 283 40.94 15.50 0.79
CA ARG A 283 39.61 15.92 1.30
C ARG A 283 38.52 16.13 0.23
N LYS A 284 38.74 15.69 -1.01
CA LYS A 284 37.72 15.65 -2.07
C LYS A 284 36.86 14.39 -1.95
N THR A 285 35.75 14.36 -2.67
CA THR A 285 34.70 13.31 -2.63
C THR A 285 35.27 11.87 -2.60
N PRO A 286 34.70 10.95 -1.81
CA PRO A 286 35.12 9.55 -1.79
C PRO A 286 35.09 8.95 -3.21
N PRO A 287 36.11 8.20 -3.63
CA PRO A 287 36.27 7.79 -5.03
C PRO A 287 35.15 6.84 -5.50
N PHE A 288 34.43 6.21 -4.57
CA PHE A 288 33.35 5.27 -4.84
C PHE A 288 31.95 5.80 -4.49
N ARG A 289 31.81 7.07 -4.07
CA ARG A 289 30.53 7.62 -3.55
C ARG A 289 29.40 7.60 -4.60
N SER A 290 29.72 7.62 -5.88
CA SER A 290 28.77 7.51 -7.00
C SER A 290 28.12 6.12 -7.09
N VAL A 291 28.87 5.06 -6.81
CA VAL A 291 28.45 3.65 -6.97
C VAL A 291 27.98 2.99 -5.67
N LEU A 292 28.28 3.59 -4.52
CA LEU A 292 27.82 3.11 -3.21
C LEU A 292 26.38 3.58 -2.88
N PRO A 293 25.60 2.78 -2.13
CA PRO A 293 24.34 3.21 -1.53
C PRO A 293 24.49 4.50 -0.71
N ARG A 294 23.46 5.34 -0.68
CA ARG A 294 23.40 6.47 0.28
C ARG A 294 22.86 5.93 1.62
N PRO A 295 23.48 6.22 2.77
CA PRO A 295 23.05 5.66 4.06
C PRO A 295 21.57 5.90 4.43
N ARG A 296 21.01 7.06 4.04
CA ARG A 296 19.59 7.41 4.26
C ARG A 296 18.60 6.59 3.41
N ASP A 297 19.08 5.94 2.35
CA ASP A 297 18.22 5.22 1.43
C ASP A 297 17.83 3.85 2.00
N PHE A 298 18.64 3.26 2.89
CA PHE A 298 18.33 1.94 3.49
C PHE A 298 16.98 1.92 4.20
N SER A 299 16.64 2.96 4.99
CA SER A 299 15.35 3.05 5.67
C SER A 299 14.19 3.49 4.79
N ARG A 300 14.46 3.83 3.54
CA ARG A 300 13.48 4.24 2.52
C ARG A 300 13.35 3.23 1.37
N ALA A 301 14.19 2.20 1.34
CA ALA A 301 14.23 1.22 0.25
C ALA A 301 13.07 0.24 0.34
N LEU A 302 12.71 -0.34 -0.82
CA LEU A 302 11.84 -1.51 -0.88
C LEU A 302 12.66 -2.79 -0.67
N TYR A 303 12.15 -3.71 0.13
CA TYR A 303 12.76 -5.00 0.43
C TYR A 303 11.87 -6.12 -0.12
N THR A 304 12.31 -6.81 -1.17
CA THR A 304 11.52 -7.83 -1.87
C THR A 304 11.96 -9.24 -1.47
N PHE A 305 11.00 -10.16 -1.43
CA PHE A 305 11.21 -11.60 -1.20
C PHE A 305 10.45 -12.45 -2.21
N ASP A 306 11.14 -13.37 -2.91
CA ASP A 306 10.56 -14.51 -3.66
C ASP A 306 11.37 -15.77 -3.29
N ILE A 307 10.88 -16.54 -2.32
CA ILE A 307 11.57 -17.70 -1.73
C ILE A 307 10.59 -18.67 -1.07
N GLY A 308 11.00 -19.93 -0.90
CA GLY A 308 10.25 -20.97 -0.17
C GLY A 308 9.70 -22.07 -1.07
N GLN A 309 9.52 -21.81 -2.37
CA GLN A 309 9.19 -22.82 -3.37
C GLN A 309 10.22 -23.97 -3.35
N ASN A 310 11.50 -23.61 -3.19
CA ASN A 310 12.63 -24.51 -3.09
C ASN A 310 12.59 -25.43 -1.83
N ASP A 311 12.11 -24.95 -0.68
CA ASP A 311 11.95 -25.77 0.53
C ASP A 311 10.91 -26.89 0.32
N LEU A 312 9.76 -26.55 -0.28
CA LEU A 312 8.70 -27.52 -0.61
C LEU A 312 9.17 -28.49 -1.71
N ALA A 313 9.79 -27.96 -2.76
CA ALA A 313 10.37 -28.69 -3.88
C ALA A 313 11.40 -29.74 -3.44
N TYR A 314 12.24 -29.41 -2.45
CA TYR A 314 13.19 -30.32 -1.81
C TYR A 314 12.47 -31.33 -0.91
N GLY A 315 11.47 -30.88 -0.13
CA GLY A 315 10.66 -31.74 0.72
C GLY A 315 10.00 -32.88 -0.05
N PHE A 316 9.32 -32.58 -1.15
CA PHE A 316 8.69 -33.58 -2.02
C PHE A 316 9.70 -34.53 -2.70
N LYS A 317 10.95 -34.11 -2.91
CA LYS A 317 12.00 -34.97 -3.49
C LYS A 317 12.50 -36.05 -2.51
N HIS A 318 12.39 -35.81 -1.20
CA HIS A 318 13.00 -36.66 -0.16
C HIS A 318 12.00 -37.20 0.87
N SER A 319 10.70 -36.95 0.69
CA SER A 319 9.68 -37.20 1.71
C SER A 319 8.27 -37.31 1.09
N ASN A 320 7.26 -37.53 1.95
CA ASN A 320 5.85 -37.55 1.55
C ASN A 320 5.14 -36.23 1.91
N GLU A 321 3.94 -36.03 1.35
CA GLU A 321 3.15 -34.80 1.51
C GLU A 321 2.92 -34.40 2.98
N GLU A 322 2.52 -35.33 3.84
CA GLU A 322 2.29 -35.13 5.27
C GLU A 322 3.53 -34.53 5.96
N LYS A 323 4.70 -35.12 5.73
CA LYS A 323 5.97 -34.62 6.28
C LYS A 323 6.38 -33.28 5.69
N VAL A 324 6.05 -32.99 4.42
CA VAL A 324 6.29 -31.65 3.85
C VAL A 324 5.41 -30.61 4.55
N ARG A 325 4.10 -30.87 4.68
CA ARG A 325 3.16 -29.99 5.42
C ARG A 325 3.64 -29.73 6.85
N ALA A 326 4.12 -30.75 7.55
CA ALA A 326 4.65 -30.64 8.91
C ALA A 326 5.89 -29.72 9.03
N THR A 327 6.63 -29.44 7.94
CA THR A 327 7.77 -28.51 7.96
C THR A 327 7.40 -27.03 7.76
N ILE A 328 6.18 -26.72 7.30
CA ILE A 328 5.77 -25.35 6.98
C ILE A 328 5.94 -24.38 8.17
N PRO A 329 5.56 -24.72 9.42
CA PRO A 329 5.73 -23.80 10.55
C PRO A 329 7.19 -23.41 10.82
N ASP A 330 8.11 -24.37 10.80
CA ASP A 330 9.56 -24.17 10.98
C ASP A 330 10.15 -23.31 9.86
N ILE A 331 9.77 -23.57 8.60
CA ILE A 331 10.16 -22.74 7.46
C ILE A 331 9.73 -21.27 7.71
N LEU A 332 8.47 -21.05 8.12
CA LEU A 332 7.94 -19.69 8.32
C LEU A 332 8.46 -18.99 9.58
N ASP A 333 8.85 -19.73 10.62
CA ASP A 333 9.55 -19.17 11.79
C ASP A 333 10.93 -18.62 11.39
N GLN A 334 11.65 -19.33 10.52
CA GLN A 334 12.95 -18.87 10.00
C GLN A 334 12.82 -17.69 9.02
N PHE A 335 11.79 -17.69 8.17
CA PHE A 335 11.44 -16.51 7.37
C PHE A 335 11.13 -15.29 8.24
N SER A 336 10.35 -15.48 9.32
CA SER A 336 10.00 -14.42 10.26
C SER A 336 11.24 -13.82 10.93
N GLN A 337 12.22 -14.64 11.31
CA GLN A 337 13.50 -14.19 11.85
C GLN A 337 14.31 -13.35 10.83
N ALA A 338 14.30 -13.73 9.55
CA ALA A 338 14.95 -12.96 8.48
C ALA A 338 14.34 -11.55 8.33
N VAL A 339 13.00 -11.45 8.28
CA VAL A 339 12.29 -10.16 8.19
C VAL A 339 12.54 -9.31 9.45
N GLN A 340 12.46 -9.90 10.65
CA GLN A 340 12.80 -9.23 11.91
C GLN A 340 14.25 -8.70 11.92
N GLN A 341 15.21 -9.43 11.34
CA GLN A 341 16.60 -8.99 11.28
C GLN A 341 16.79 -7.81 10.32
N LEU A 342 16.16 -7.80 9.15
CA LEU A 342 16.17 -6.63 8.27
C LEU A 342 15.52 -5.41 8.94
N TYR A 343 14.44 -5.60 9.70
CA TYR A 343 13.80 -4.52 10.44
C TYR A 343 14.72 -3.90 11.51
N LYS A 344 15.49 -4.72 12.23
CA LYS A 344 16.57 -4.26 13.14
C LYS A 344 17.66 -3.50 12.37
N GLU A 345 17.96 -3.92 11.15
CA GLU A 345 18.82 -3.19 10.21
C GLU A 345 18.14 -1.96 9.56
N GLY A 346 16.96 -1.54 10.02
CA GLY A 346 16.32 -0.31 9.57
C GLY A 346 15.47 -0.44 8.30
N ALA A 347 15.25 -1.66 7.78
CA ALA A 347 14.27 -1.89 6.72
C ALA A 347 12.84 -1.55 7.18
N ARG A 348 12.03 -0.94 6.31
CA ARG A 348 10.68 -0.45 6.67
C ARG A 348 9.59 -0.83 5.67
N PHE A 349 9.92 -1.14 4.42
CA PHE A 349 8.92 -1.44 3.39
C PHE A 349 9.23 -2.78 2.75
N PHE A 350 8.33 -3.75 2.93
CA PHE A 350 8.52 -5.13 2.50
C PHE A 350 7.46 -5.54 1.48
N TRP A 351 7.89 -6.19 0.41
CA TRP A 351 7.05 -6.70 -0.67
C TRP A 351 7.32 -8.20 -0.83
N ILE A 352 6.47 -9.00 -0.18
CA ILE A 352 6.70 -10.42 0.07
C ILE A 352 5.82 -11.24 -0.86
N HIS A 353 6.42 -11.93 -1.81
CA HIS A 353 5.73 -12.90 -2.66
C HIS A 353 5.50 -14.19 -1.88
N ASN A 354 4.36 -14.84 -2.14
CA ASN A 354 4.10 -16.20 -1.70
C ASN A 354 4.79 -17.22 -2.65
N THR A 355 4.67 -18.54 -2.45
CA THR A 355 5.20 -19.51 -3.43
C THR A 355 4.25 -19.67 -4.63
N GLY A 356 4.81 -19.85 -5.82
CA GLY A 356 4.05 -20.18 -7.03
C GLY A 356 3.38 -21.58 -6.99
N PRO A 357 2.57 -21.91 -8.01
CA PRO A 357 1.86 -23.18 -8.10
C PRO A 357 2.82 -24.33 -8.46
N LEU A 358 3.46 -24.89 -7.42
CA LEU A 358 4.49 -25.93 -7.53
C LEU A 358 4.04 -27.15 -8.35
N GLY A 359 2.76 -27.53 -8.26
CA GLY A 359 2.20 -28.67 -8.98
C GLY A 359 2.01 -28.42 -10.48
N CYS A 360 2.12 -27.17 -10.95
CA CYS A 360 2.01 -26.82 -12.37
C CYS A 360 3.35 -26.69 -13.11
N LEU A 361 4.48 -26.99 -12.46
CA LEU A 361 5.80 -26.93 -13.13
C LEU A 361 5.96 -28.15 -14.05
N PRO A 362 6.27 -27.99 -15.36
CA PRO A 362 6.43 -29.10 -16.30
C PRO A 362 7.36 -30.20 -15.79
N ASN A 363 8.50 -29.83 -15.19
CA ASN A 363 9.44 -30.80 -14.63
C ASN A 363 8.82 -31.66 -13.53
N ARG A 364 7.88 -31.15 -12.72
CA ARG A 364 7.19 -31.95 -11.69
C ARG A 364 6.33 -33.04 -12.32
N ILE A 365 5.60 -32.71 -13.38
CA ILE A 365 4.80 -33.68 -14.13
C ILE A 365 5.71 -34.75 -14.75
N ILE A 366 6.81 -34.35 -15.39
CA ILE A 366 7.78 -35.25 -16.04
C ILE A 366 8.44 -36.21 -15.04
N TYR A 367 8.94 -35.70 -13.91
CA TYR A 367 9.63 -36.51 -12.90
C TYR A 367 8.69 -37.41 -12.09
N SER A 368 7.50 -36.93 -11.74
CA SER A 368 6.57 -37.67 -10.87
C SER A 368 5.64 -38.61 -11.62
N GLN A 369 5.49 -38.46 -12.94
CA GLN A 369 4.58 -39.24 -13.79
C GLN A 369 3.20 -39.49 -13.14
N PRO A 370 2.50 -38.43 -12.69
CA PRO A 370 1.26 -38.54 -11.95
C PRO A 370 0.16 -39.23 -12.79
N LYS A 371 -0.77 -39.92 -12.12
CA LYS A 371 -1.94 -40.45 -12.81
C LYS A 371 -2.89 -39.30 -13.18
N PRO A 372 -3.73 -39.44 -14.22
CA PRO A 372 -4.75 -38.45 -14.54
C PRO A 372 -5.69 -38.11 -13.36
N SER A 373 -5.90 -39.04 -12.44
CA SER A 373 -6.65 -38.83 -11.19
C SER A 373 -6.01 -37.82 -10.23
N ASP A 374 -4.71 -37.60 -10.34
CA ASP A 374 -3.89 -36.83 -9.39
C ASP A 374 -3.72 -35.37 -9.87
N LEU A 375 -4.14 -35.11 -11.11
CA LEU A 375 -4.14 -33.81 -11.75
C LEU A 375 -5.45 -33.03 -11.51
N ASP A 376 -5.36 -31.70 -11.66
CA ASP A 376 -6.50 -30.81 -11.80
C ASP A 376 -6.86 -30.59 -13.29
N GLN A 377 -7.91 -29.81 -13.54
CA GLN A 377 -8.40 -29.48 -14.88
C GLN A 377 -7.39 -28.73 -15.79
N ASN A 378 -6.31 -28.18 -15.20
CA ASN A 378 -5.24 -27.47 -15.91
C ASN A 378 -3.99 -28.34 -16.09
N GLY A 379 -4.04 -29.62 -15.70
CA GLY A 379 -2.91 -30.55 -15.79
C GLY A 379 -1.92 -30.43 -14.63
N CYS A 380 -2.23 -29.70 -13.56
CA CYS A 380 -1.33 -29.53 -12.43
C CYS A 380 -1.55 -30.60 -11.35
N MET A 381 -0.48 -31.05 -10.69
CA MET A 381 -0.57 -31.98 -9.55
C MET A 381 -1.24 -31.34 -8.34
N LYS A 382 -2.41 -31.88 -7.93
CA LYS A 382 -3.23 -31.33 -6.85
C LYS A 382 -2.49 -31.28 -5.51
N SER A 383 -1.92 -32.39 -5.06
CA SER A 383 -1.19 -32.48 -3.78
C SER A 383 -0.08 -31.44 -3.63
N HIS A 384 0.66 -31.17 -4.72
CA HIS A 384 1.74 -30.18 -4.71
C HIS A 384 1.21 -28.75 -4.63
N ASN A 385 0.12 -28.45 -5.33
CA ASN A 385 -0.56 -27.16 -5.25
C ASN A 385 -1.24 -26.95 -3.89
N GLU A 386 -1.88 -27.95 -3.31
CA GLU A 386 -2.52 -27.88 -1.99
C GLU A 386 -1.50 -27.67 -0.85
N VAL A 387 -0.27 -28.17 -0.99
CA VAL A 387 0.83 -27.87 -0.05
C VAL A 387 1.37 -26.46 -0.24
N ALA A 388 1.51 -26.00 -1.49
CA ALA A 388 1.89 -24.62 -1.80
C ALA A 388 0.86 -23.61 -1.27
N GLN A 389 -0.44 -23.91 -1.42
CA GLN A 389 -1.54 -23.10 -0.89
C GLN A 389 -1.56 -23.06 0.64
N GLU A 390 -1.29 -24.18 1.33
CA GLU A 390 -1.19 -24.20 2.79
C GLU A 390 0.02 -23.39 3.29
N PHE A 391 1.17 -23.47 2.61
CA PHE A 391 2.31 -22.58 2.88
C PHE A 391 1.94 -21.11 2.71
N ASN A 392 1.26 -20.77 1.60
CA ASN A 392 0.86 -19.40 1.29
C ASN A 392 -0.12 -18.82 2.31
N LYS A 393 -1.08 -19.64 2.75
CA LYS A 393 -2.02 -19.31 3.82
C LYS A 393 -1.28 -19.04 5.13
N GLN A 394 -0.44 -19.97 5.59
CA GLN A 394 0.31 -19.78 6.84
C GLN A 394 1.29 -18.59 6.75
N LEU A 395 1.91 -18.34 5.59
CA LEU A 395 2.75 -17.15 5.36
C LEU A 395 1.93 -15.85 5.52
N LYS A 396 0.74 -15.80 4.91
CA LYS A 396 -0.18 -14.66 5.06
C LYS A 396 -0.55 -14.48 6.52
N ASP A 397 -0.98 -15.55 7.20
CA ASP A 397 -1.37 -15.52 8.62
C ASP A 397 -0.22 -15.04 9.51
N ARG A 398 1.03 -15.47 9.28
CA ARG A 398 2.23 -14.98 9.99
C ARG A 398 2.52 -13.50 9.72
N ILE A 399 2.33 -13.02 8.50
CA ILE A 399 2.47 -11.59 8.17
C ILE A 399 1.42 -10.77 8.94
N MET A 400 0.17 -11.21 8.93
CA MET A 400 -0.95 -10.48 9.55
C MET A 400 -0.90 -10.50 11.08
N SER A 401 -0.83 -11.70 11.66
CA SER A 401 -1.01 -11.90 13.11
C SER A 401 0.27 -11.67 13.93
N GLN A 402 1.45 -11.79 13.31
CA GLN A 402 2.73 -11.73 14.02
C GLN A 402 3.61 -10.58 13.53
N LEU A 403 4.00 -10.55 12.25
CA LEU A 403 5.01 -9.60 11.78
C LEU A 403 4.50 -8.15 11.77
N ARG A 404 3.27 -7.88 11.30
CA ARG A 404 2.67 -6.53 11.37
C ARG A 404 2.53 -6.02 12.82
N VAL A 405 2.26 -6.91 13.78
CA VAL A 405 2.15 -6.58 15.21
C VAL A 405 3.52 -6.31 15.85
N GLN A 406 4.53 -7.11 15.52
CA GLN A 406 5.87 -7.02 16.10
C GLN A 406 6.74 -5.92 15.47
N LEU A 407 6.41 -5.47 14.26
CA LEU A 407 7.19 -4.52 13.46
C LEU A 407 6.38 -3.23 13.16
N PRO A 408 5.92 -2.47 14.17
CA PRO A 408 4.92 -1.41 13.99
C PRO A 408 5.37 -0.20 13.15
N GLN A 409 6.67 -0.07 12.87
CA GLN A 409 7.18 0.96 11.94
C GLN A 409 7.29 0.45 10.49
N ALA A 410 6.95 -0.81 10.21
CA ALA A 410 7.09 -1.40 8.89
C ALA A 410 5.75 -1.57 8.19
N VAL A 411 5.75 -1.36 6.87
CA VAL A 411 4.67 -1.79 5.97
C VAL A 411 5.09 -3.11 5.34
N LEU A 412 4.28 -4.16 5.55
CA LEU A 412 4.48 -5.48 4.97
C LEU A 412 3.35 -5.77 3.99
N THR A 413 3.64 -5.73 2.70
CA THR A 413 2.72 -6.09 1.63
C THR A 413 2.94 -7.57 1.27
N TYR A 414 1.91 -8.39 1.49
CA TYR A 414 1.85 -9.76 0.96
C TYR A 414 1.38 -9.73 -0.49
N VAL A 415 1.92 -10.59 -1.34
CA VAL A 415 1.64 -10.62 -2.79
C VAL A 415 1.37 -12.05 -3.23
N ASP A 416 0.18 -12.27 -3.78
CA ASP A 416 -0.29 -13.59 -4.18
C ASP A 416 0.20 -13.97 -5.59
N VAL A 417 1.49 -14.28 -5.70
CA VAL A 417 2.08 -14.75 -6.96
C VAL A 417 1.57 -16.14 -7.36
N TYR A 418 1.06 -16.96 -6.43
CA TYR A 418 0.34 -18.19 -6.74
C TYR A 418 -0.88 -17.91 -7.62
N ALA A 419 -1.77 -17.04 -7.17
CA ALA A 419 -3.06 -16.81 -7.83
C ALA A 419 -2.88 -16.26 -9.25
N VAL A 420 -1.99 -15.29 -9.44
CA VAL A 420 -1.67 -14.72 -10.77
C VAL A 420 -0.97 -15.74 -11.68
N LYS A 421 -0.02 -16.53 -11.18
CA LYS A 421 0.66 -17.58 -11.97
C LYS A 421 -0.31 -18.69 -12.38
N TYR A 422 -1.20 -19.12 -11.47
CA TYR A 422 -2.24 -20.10 -11.78
C TYR A 422 -3.31 -19.54 -12.74
N ALA A 423 -3.64 -18.24 -12.64
CA ALA A 423 -4.52 -17.56 -13.59
C ALA A 423 -3.92 -17.52 -15.01
N LEU A 424 -2.60 -17.27 -15.14
CA LEU A 424 -1.90 -17.34 -16.42
C LEU A 424 -1.96 -18.75 -17.02
N ILE A 425 -1.62 -19.78 -16.23
CA ILE A 425 -1.61 -21.19 -16.67
C ILE A 425 -3.00 -21.65 -17.13
N SER A 426 -4.03 -21.41 -16.32
CA SER A 426 -5.42 -21.77 -16.65
C SER A 426 -6.00 -21.03 -17.86
N ASN A 427 -5.39 -19.91 -18.25
CA ASN A 427 -5.81 -19.09 -19.40
C ASN A 427 -4.74 -19.02 -20.51
N ALA A 428 -3.74 -19.90 -20.52
CA ALA A 428 -2.54 -19.80 -21.38
C ALA A 428 -2.89 -19.47 -22.85
N LYS A 429 -3.80 -20.26 -23.44
CA LYS A 429 -4.23 -20.10 -24.84
C LYS A 429 -4.94 -18.78 -25.13
N THR A 430 -5.72 -18.23 -24.19
CA THR A 430 -6.40 -16.93 -24.39
C THR A 430 -5.48 -15.74 -24.12
N GLN A 431 -4.40 -15.95 -23.37
CA GLN A 431 -3.31 -14.99 -23.18
C GLN A 431 -2.22 -15.07 -24.28
N GLY A 432 -2.40 -15.90 -25.31
CA GLY A 432 -1.49 -16.02 -26.46
C GLY A 432 -0.32 -17.01 -26.29
N PHE A 433 -0.30 -17.78 -25.19
CA PHE A 433 0.71 -18.80 -24.95
C PHE A 433 0.28 -20.18 -25.49
N VAL A 434 1.28 -21.03 -25.79
CA VAL A 434 1.07 -22.45 -26.11
C VAL A 434 0.68 -23.25 -24.86
N ASP A 435 0.69 -24.58 -24.97
CA ASP A 435 0.41 -25.48 -23.85
C ASP A 435 1.30 -25.15 -22.62
N PRO A 436 0.72 -24.89 -21.42
CA PRO A 436 1.49 -24.53 -20.24
C PRO A 436 2.42 -25.65 -19.74
N MET A 437 2.19 -26.90 -20.16
CA MET A 437 3.05 -28.04 -19.83
C MET A 437 4.25 -28.19 -20.79
N ASN A 438 4.30 -27.43 -21.88
CA ASN A 438 5.45 -27.36 -22.79
C ASN A 438 6.40 -26.22 -22.39
N PHE A 439 7.69 -26.53 -22.28
CA PHE A 439 8.75 -25.56 -22.01
C PHE A 439 9.73 -25.43 -23.18
N CYS A 440 10.40 -24.29 -23.30
CA CYS A 440 11.13 -23.92 -24.51
C CYS A 440 12.57 -24.48 -24.61
N CYS A 441 13.32 -24.57 -23.50
CA CYS A 441 14.73 -24.93 -23.50
C CYS A 441 15.00 -26.26 -22.77
N GLY A 442 15.15 -27.35 -23.54
CA GLY A 442 15.57 -28.65 -23.01
C GLY A 442 17.03 -28.68 -22.52
N SER A 443 17.91 -27.92 -23.17
CA SER A 443 19.35 -27.86 -22.86
C SER A 443 19.74 -26.93 -21.71
N CYS A 444 18.80 -26.15 -21.16
CA CYS A 444 19.11 -25.14 -20.13
C CYS A 444 19.21 -25.74 -18.70
N MET A 445 19.04 -27.05 -18.56
CA MET A 445 19.17 -27.77 -17.30
C MET A 445 20.51 -28.51 -17.22
N LYS A 446 21.08 -28.63 -16.01
CA LYS A 446 22.35 -29.37 -15.78
C LYS A 446 22.29 -30.85 -16.19
N GLU A 447 21.11 -31.45 -16.09
CA GLU A 447 20.79 -32.74 -16.70
C GLU A 447 19.71 -32.45 -17.75
N PRO A 448 20.06 -32.40 -19.06
CA PRO A 448 19.06 -32.18 -20.11
C PRO A 448 18.16 -33.41 -20.21
N LEU A 449 16.96 -33.33 -19.63
CA LEU A 449 15.96 -34.41 -19.62
C LEU A 449 15.46 -34.78 -21.02
N VAL A 450 15.50 -33.79 -21.91
CA VAL A 450 15.10 -33.90 -23.29
C VAL A 450 16.33 -33.56 -24.11
N ASN A 451 16.63 -34.36 -25.14
CA ASN A 451 17.49 -33.92 -26.25
C ASN A 451 16.75 -32.76 -26.95
N GLY A 452 16.93 -31.55 -26.43
CA GLY A 452 16.14 -30.38 -26.80
C GLY A 452 17.06 -29.20 -27.03
N THR A 453 16.99 -28.67 -28.25
CA THR A 453 17.41 -27.31 -28.54
C THR A 453 16.51 -26.30 -27.80
N VAL A 454 16.83 -25.03 -27.89
CA VAL A 454 15.86 -23.97 -27.62
C VAL A 454 14.76 -24.01 -28.69
N CYS A 455 13.54 -23.61 -28.33
CA CYS A 455 12.41 -23.43 -29.25
C CYS A 455 12.52 -22.10 -30.02
N ASP A 456 12.01 -22.04 -31.25
CA ASP A 456 12.16 -20.85 -32.11
C ASP A 456 11.48 -19.58 -31.55
N HIS A 457 10.49 -19.72 -30.66
CA HIS A 457 9.66 -18.64 -30.16
C HIS A 457 9.45 -18.69 -28.63
N PRO A 458 10.47 -18.34 -27.81
CA PRO A 458 10.38 -18.36 -26.35
C PRO A 458 9.20 -17.56 -25.79
N SER A 459 8.84 -16.45 -26.44
CA SER A 459 7.74 -15.57 -26.06
C SER A 459 6.35 -16.22 -26.09
N LEU A 460 6.19 -17.37 -26.75
CA LEU A 460 4.93 -18.12 -26.78
C LEU A 460 4.83 -19.16 -25.65
N HIS A 461 5.91 -19.44 -24.92
CA HIS A 461 5.92 -20.42 -23.83
C HIS A 461 5.77 -19.72 -22.47
N ILE A 462 5.02 -20.33 -21.55
CA ILE A 462 5.00 -19.85 -20.15
C ILE A 462 6.28 -20.25 -19.43
N SER A 463 6.74 -21.50 -19.61
CA SER A 463 7.95 -22.01 -18.96
C SER A 463 9.15 -21.99 -19.91
N TRP A 464 10.27 -21.49 -19.39
CA TRP A 464 11.55 -21.49 -20.08
C TRP A 464 12.21 -22.89 -20.05
N ASP A 465 12.50 -23.41 -18.86
CA ASP A 465 13.29 -24.65 -18.64
C ASP A 465 12.51 -25.74 -17.87
N GLY A 466 11.18 -25.66 -17.86
CA GLY A 466 10.30 -26.57 -17.13
C GLY A 466 10.20 -26.27 -15.62
N THR A 467 10.86 -25.22 -15.13
CA THR A 467 10.78 -24.76 -13.73
C THR A 467 10.59 -23.25 -13.63
N HIS A 468 11.33 -22.48 -14.42
CA HIS A 468 11.27 -21.03 -14.44
C HIS A 468 10.41 -20.52 -15.60
N TYR A 469 10.02 -19.26 -15.52
CA TYR A 469 9.13 -18.61 -16.48
C TYR A 469 9.93 -17.91 -17.57
N SER A 470 9.36 -17.85 -18.78
CA SER A 470 9.91 -17.02 -19.85
C SER A 470 9.83 -15.53 -19.50
N GLU A 471 10.57 -14.68 -20.21
CA GLU A 471 10.45 -13.23 -20.07
C GLU A 471 9.02 -12.76 -20.31
N ALA A 472 8.36 -13.29 -21.35
CA ALA A 472 6.99 -12.94 -21.69
C ALA A 472 6.00 -13.27 -20.56
N ALA A 473 6.18 -14.43 -19.91
CA ALA A 473 5.37 -14.82 -18.76
C ALA A 473 5.73 -14.04 -17.48
N ASN A 474 7.01 -13.73 -17.26
CA ASN A 474 7.46 -12.86 -16.16
C ASN A 474 6.89 -11.45 -16.30
N PHE A 475 6.88 -10.88 -17.51
CA PHE A 475 6.25 -9.59 -17.82
C PHE A 475 4.75 -9.62 -17.53
N TRP A 476 4.04 -10.64 -18.02
CA TRP A 476 2.60 -10.79 -17.78
C TRP A 476 2.29 -10.89 -16.28
N VAL A 477 3.05 -11.69 -15.51
CA VAL A 477 2.86 -11.80 -14.06
C VAL A 477 3.16 -10.46 -13.37
N ALA A 478 4.27 -9.80 -13.74
CA ALA A 478 4.65 -8.51 -13.17
C ALA A 478 3.57 -7.45 -13.41
N SER A 479 3.08 -7.28 -14.64
CA SER A 479 2.07 -6.27 -14.97
C SER A 479 0.76 -6.42 -14.17
N HIS A 480 0.44 -7.65 -13.73
CA HIS A 480 -0.75 -7.94 -12.93
C HIS A 480 -0.54 -7.81 -11.41
N ILE A 481 0.67 -7.96 -10.87
CA ILE A 481 0.93 -7.78 -9.42
C ILE A 481 1.28 -6.33 -9.05
N LEU A 482 1.94 -5.57 -9.93
CA LEU A 482 2.45 -4.22 -9.61
C LEU A 482 1.35 -3.18 -9.41
N ASN A 483 0.14 -3.43 -9.94
CA ASN A 483 -1.04 -2.59 -9.74
C ASN A 483 -1.73 -2.81 -8.37
N GLY A 484 -1.32 -3.83 -7.60
CA GLY A 484 -1.88 -4.17 -6.29
C GLY A 484 -3.14 -5.05 -6.28
N SER A 485 -3.64 -5.51 -7.43
CA SER A 485 -4.83 -6.38 -7.48
C SER A 485 -4.62 -7.75 -6.82
N PHE A 486 -3.37 -8.20 -6.70
CA PHE A 486 -2.97 -9.44 -6.03
C PHE A 486 -2.23 -9.18 -4.70
N SER A 487 -2.30 -7.97 -4.13
CA SER A 487 -1.59 -7.62 -2.90
C SER A 487 -2.52 -7.39 -1.69
N ASP A 488 -1.95 -7.57 -0.50
CA ASP A 488 -2.58 -7.24 0.78
C ASP A 488 -1.60 -6.37 1.59
N PRO A 489 -1.89 -5.08 1.85
CA PRO A 489 -3.06 -4.35 1.36
C PRO A 489 -3.06 -4.19 -0.17
N PRO A 490 -4.23 -4.02 -0.82
CA PRO A 490 -4.36 -3.92 -2.27
C PRO A 490 -3.92 -2.54 -2.79
N LEU A 491 -2.62 -2.29 -2.70
CA LEU A 491 -1.95 -1.07 -3.13
C LEU A 491 -0.98 -1.36 -4.28
N PRO A 492 -0.95 -0.51 -5.33
CA PRO A 492 0.13 -0.52 -6.31
C PRO A 492 1.50 -0.41 -5.65
N ILE A 493 2.53 -0.99 -6.27
CA ILE A 493 3.88 -1.04 -5.70
C ILE A 493 4.43 0.37 -5.39
N HIS A 494 4.20 1.36 -6.25
CA HIS A 494 4.57 2.77 -6.01
C HIS A 494 3.80 3.46 -4.86
N LYS A 495 2.86 2.77 -4.20
CA LYS A 495 2.17 3.19 -2.97
C LYS A 495 2.48 2.29 -1.77
N ALA A 496 3.31 1.26 -1.91
CA ALA A 496 3.59 0.27 -0.86
C ALA A 496 4.35 0.82 0.37
N CYS A 497 4.72 2.11 0.37
CA CYS A 497 5.25 2.80 1.55
C CYS A 497 4.18 3.56 2.37
N GLN A 498 2.93 3.56 1.91
CA GLN A 498 1.81 4.18 2.63
C GLN A 498 1.37 3.27 3.79
N PHE A 499 1.31 3.83 5.00
CA PHE A 499 0.71 3.14 6.14
C PHE A 499 -0.80 3.05 5.97
N VAL A 500 -1.30 1.87 5.62
CA VAL A 500 -2.73 1.58 5.67
C VAL A 500 -3.10 1.24 7.11
N ILE A 501 -3.87 2.12 7.75
CA ILE A 501 -4.56 1.77 8.99
C ILE A 501 -5.68 0.80 8.59
N ILE A 502 -5.46 -0.49 8.82
CA ILE A 502 -6.49 -1.52 8.67
C ILE A 502 -7.40 -1.42 9.91
N PRO A 503 -8.74 -1.27 9.73
CA PRO A 503 -9.68 -1.05 10.83
C PRO A 503 -9.92 -2.29 11.71
#